data_AF-A0AAN7FPN4-F1
#
_entry.id   AF-A0AAN7FPN4-F1
#
_cell.length_a   1.000
_cell.length_b   1.000
_cell.length_c   1.000
_cell.angle_alpha   90.00
_cell.angle_beta   90.00
_cell.angle_gamma   90.00
#
_symmetry.space_group_name_H-M   'P 1'
#
loop_
_entity.id
_entity.type
_entity.pdbx_description
1 polymer ?
#
loop_
_entity_poly.entity_id
_entity_poly.type
_entity_poly.pdbx_seq_one_letter_code
_entity_poly.pdbx_strand_id
1 'polypeptide(L)'
;MFEKVFRPLLLGYIGRYIKDIPIDQLKIDIWKGKVFSLELENVELNLEAFDYLRLPFAIKQGRVGKLSINIPWTMLGRESIIITLEDVFLCASQRDDQEKP
;
A
#
# COMPACT_ATOMS: atom_id res chain seq x y z
N MET A 1 24.01 0.73 0.69
CA MET A 1 23.84 0.32 2.10
C MET A 1 22.44 0.64 2.61
N PHE A 2 21.91 1.86 2.43
CA PHE A 2 20.53 2.23 2.82
C PHE A 2 19.41 1.51 2.04
N GLU A 3 19.60 1.20 0.76
CA GLU A 3 18.61 0.47 -0.05
C GLU A 3 18.22 -0.90 0.53
N LYS A 4 19.17 -1.58 1.21
CA LYS A 4 18.92 -2.88 1.86
C LYS A 4 18.06 -2.76 3.12
N VAL A 5 18.06 -1.60 3.77
CA VAL A 5 17.24 -1.30 4.97
C VAL A 5 15.90 -0.69 4.55
N PHE A 6 15.89 0.10 3.49
CA PHE A 6 14.69 0.78 3.02
C PHE A 6 13.63 -0.19 2.48
N ARG A 7 14.04 -1.23 1.74
CA ARG A 7 13.13 -2.26 1.22
C ARG A 7 12.29 -2.94 2.32
N PRO A 8 12.88 -3.55 3.36
CA PRO A 8 12.08 -4.20 4.41
C PRO A 8 11.24 -3.19 5.21
N LEU A 9 11.70 -1.93 5.35
CA LEU A 9 10.90 -0.89 5.98
C LEU A 9 9.65 -0.56 5.16
N LEU A 10 9.81 -0.30 3.86
CA LEU A 10 8.68 0.00 2.96
C LEU A 10 7.68 -1.15 2.91
N LEU A 11 8.18 -2.38 2.78
CA LEU A 11 7.36 -3.59 2.80
C LEU A 11 6.64 -3.77 4.14
N GLY A 12 7.30 -3.47 5.25
CA GLY A 12 6.66 -3.47 6.57
C GLY A 12 5.55 -2.43 6.69
N TYR A 13 5.71 -1.25 6.09
CA TYR A 13 4.67 -0.22 6.08
C TYR A 13 3.47 -0.60 5.21
N ILE A 14 3.72 -1.07 3.98
CA ILE A 14 2.68 -1.44 3.03
C ILE A 14 1.97 -2.72 3.45
N GLY A 15 2.70 -3.68 4.03
CA GLY A 15 2.18 -4.96 4.51
C GLY A 15 1.17 -4.83 5.64
N ARG A 16 1.03 -3.64 6.23
CA ARG A 16 -0.10 -3.36 7.14
C ARG A 16 -1.41 -3.22 6.39
N TYR A 17 -1.39 -2.65 5.18
CA TYR A 17 -2.58 -2.32 4.38
C TYR A 17 -2.91 -3.34 3.30
N ILE A 18 -1.95 -4.16 2.90
CA ILE A 18 -2.11 -5.19 1.87
C ILE A 18 -1.98 -6.56 2.50
N LYS A 19 -2.96 -7.42 2.23
CA LYS A 19 -2.95 -8.81 2.64
C LYS A 19 -2.04 -9.62 1.72
N ASP A 20 -1.19 -10.45 2.32
CA ASP A 20 -0.33 -11.43 1.64
C ASP A 20 0.40 -10.86 0.40
N ILE A 21 1.24 -9.83 0.60
CA ILE A 21 1.97 -9.17 -0.50
C ILE A 21 2.66 -10.23 -1.39
N PRO A 22 2.33 -10.31 -2.69
CA PRO A 22 2.96 -11.26 -3.60
C PRO A 22 4.43 -10.90 -3.79
N ILE A 23 5.31 -11.67 -3.17
CA ILE A 23 6.77 -11.42 -3.16
C ILE A 23 7.34 -11.49 -4.58
N ASP A 24 6.72 -12.29 -5.45
CA ASP A 24 7.02 -12.45 -6.87
C ASP A 24 6.69 -11.21 -7.71
N GLN A 25 5.73 -10.38 -7.26
CA GLN A 25 5.37 -9.13 -7.94
C GLN A 25 6.16 -7.92 -7.46
N LEU A 26 7.03 -8.07 -6.45
CA LEU A 26 7.89 -6.99 -5.97
C LEU A 26 8.98 -6.64 -6.99
N LYS A 27 8.57 -6.04 -8.10
CA LYS A 27 9.43 -5.40 -9.07
C LYS A 27 9.85 -4.07 -8.47
N ILE A 28 11.10 -4.04 -8.04
CA ILE A 28 11.70 -2.86 -7.45
C ILE A 28 12.77 -2.38 -8.40
N ASP A 29 12.40 -1.41 -9.20
CA ASP A 29 13.29 -0.80 -10.18
C ASP A 29 13.93 0.45 -9.58
N ILE A 30 15.25 0.40 -9.44
CA ILE A 30 16.06 1.55 -9.06
C ILE A 30 16.58 2.17 -10.35
N TRP A 31 15.92 3.23 -10.81
CA TRP A 31 16.34 3.93 -12.03
C TRP A 31 17.60 4.76 -11.74
N LYS A 32 18.77 4.17 -11.98
CA LYS A 32 20.10 4.81 -11.86
C LYS A 32 20.30 5.61 -10.57
N GLY A 33 19.72 5.13 -9.46
CA GLY A 33 19.82 5.75 -8.13
C GLY A 33 18.97 6.99 -7.91
N LYS A 34 18.15 7.44 -8.87
CA LYS A 34 17.35 8.67 -8.74
C LYS A 34 15.94 8.45 -8.20
N VAL A 35 15.26 7.41 -8.71
CA VAL A 35 13.88 7.09 -8.36
C VAL A 35 13.76 5.61 -8.06
N PHE A 36 13.13 5.31 -6.93
CA PHE A 36 12.70 3.96 -6.55
C PHE A 36 11.24 3.82 -6.91
N SER A 37 10.89 2.80 -7.68
CA SER A 37 9.52 2.48 -8.04
C SER A 37 9.17 1.08 -7.55
N LEU A 38 8.04 0.97 -6.86
CA LEU A 38 7.43 -0.29 -6.46
C LEU A 38 6.04 -0.37 -7.09
N GLU A 39 5.78 -1.46 -7.80
CA GLU A 39 4.47 -1.75 -8.38
C GLU A 39 3.96 -3.08 -7.84
N LEU A 40 2.68 -3.11 -7.46
CA LEU A 40 1.95 -4.30 -7.04
C LEU A 40 0.63 -4.36 -7.81
N GLU A 41 0.24 -5.53 -8.28
CA GLU A 41 -0.95 -5.73 -9.09
C GLU A 41 -1.97 -6.63 -8.38
N ASN A 42 -3.25 -6.30 -8.53
CA ASN A 42 -4.38 -7.10 -8.05
C ASN A 42 -4.26 -7.48 -6.56
N VAL A 43 -3.93 -6.51 -5.71
CA VAL A 43 -3.72 -6.73 -4.28
C VAL A 43 -5.03 -6.66 -3.50
N GLU A 44 -5.15 -7.53 -2.50
CA GLU A 44 -6.25 -7.50 -1.54
C GLU A 44 -5.89 -6.58 -0.36
N LEU A 45 -6.85 -5.76 0.07
CA LEU A 45 -6.66 -4.86 1.20
C LEU A 45 -6.83 -5.60 2.52
N ASN A 46 -5.96 -5.32 3.49
CA ASN A 46 -6.17 -5.72 4.87
C ASN A 46 -7.21 -4.80 5.51
N LEU A 47 -8.41 -5.31 5.77
CA LEU A 47 -9.54 -4.51 6.24
C LEU A 47 -9.29 -3.93 7.64
N GLU A 48 -8.63 -4.69 8.52
CA GLU A 48 -8.27 -4.27 9.88
C GLU A 48 -7.31 -3.05 9.87
N ALA A 49 -6.59 -2.85 8.77
CA ALA A 49 -5.69 -1.70 8.60
C ALA A 49 -6.42 -0.36 8.59
N PHE A 50 -7.74 -0.38 8.40
CA PHE A 50 -8.58 0.81 8.29
C PHE A 50 -9.40 1.09 9.55
N ASP A 51 -9.33 0.23 10.58
CA ASP A 51 -10.09 0.39 11.83
C ASP A 51 -9.77 1.72 12.55
N TYR A 52 -8.52 2.20 12.41
CA TYR A 52 -8.12 3.50 12.98
C TYR A 52 -8.93 4.69 12.45
N LEU A 53 -9.55 4.55 11.28
CA LEU A 53 -10.38 5.59 10.67
C LEU A 53 -11.77 5.70 11.33
N ARG A 54 -12.19 4.68 12.10
CA ARG A 54 -13.50 4.62 12.77
C ARG A 54 -14.65 4.98 11.83
N LEU A 55 -14.66 4.37 10.65
CA LEU A 55 -15.65 4.66 9.61
C LEU A 55 -17.06 4.33 10.11
N PRO A 56 -18.10 5.08 9.66
CA PRO A 56 -19.49 4.84 10.05
C PRO A 56 -20.13 3.64 9.30
N PHE A 57 -19.33 2.82 8.64
CA PHE A 57 -19.74 1.64 7.89
C PHE A 57 -18.62 0.58 7.97
N ALA A 58 -18.98 -0.68 7.73
CA ALA A 58 -18.02 -1.78 7.70
C ALA A 58 -17.51 -1.98 6.28
N ILE A 59 -16.19 -2.17 6.12
CA ILE A 59 -15.61 -2.63 4.87
C ILE A 59 -15.63 -4.17 4.91
N LYS A 60 -16.27 -4.80 3.93
CA LYS A 60 -16.40 -6.28 3.83
C LYS A 60 -15.38 -6.89 2.89
N GLN A 61 -14.95 -6.12 1.89
CA GLN A 61 -13.94 -6.53 0.92
C GLN A 61 -13.26 -5.31 0.33
N GLY A 62 -11.97 -5.42 0.01
CA GLY A 62 -11.23 -4.37 -0.66
C GLY A 62 -10.15 -4.92 -1.58
N ARG A 63 -10.03 -4.35 -2.78
CA ARG A 63 -9.03 -4.72 -3.78
C ARG A 63 -8.52 -3.48 -4.50
N VAL A 64 -7.25 -3.49 -4.87
CA VAL A 64 -6.63 -2.48 -5.74
C VAL A 64 -6.06 -3.20 -6.96
N GLY A 65 -6.45 -2.77 -8.16
CA GLY A 65 -5.94 -3.35 -9.40
C GLY A 65 -4.45 -3.05 -9.62
N LYS A 66 -4.00 -1.82 -9.31
CA LYS A 66 -2.57 -1.48 -9.29
C LYS A 66 -2.23 -0.49 -8.17
N LEU A 67 -1.21 -0.81 -7.38
CA LEU A 67 -0.55 0.12 -6.44
C LEU A 67 0.84 0.44 -6.98
N SER A 68 1.11 1.73 -7.19
CA SER A 68 2.42 2.23 -7.61
C SER A 68 2.97 3.22 -6.60
N ILE A 69 4.22 3.04 -6.16
CA ILE A 69 4.89 3.93 -5.22
C ILE A 69 6.19 4.40 -5.85
N ASN A 70 6.27 5.70 -6.11
CA ASN A 70 7.43 6.37 -6.69
C ASN A 70 8.08 7.26 -5.64
N ILE A 71 9.31 6.94 -5.27
CA ILE A 71 10.09 7.63 -4.26
C ILE A 71 11.29 8.31 -4.93
N PRO A 72 11.36 9.65 -4.91
CA PRO A 72 12.47 10.40 -5.52
C PRO A 72 13.70 10.35 -4.62
N TRP A 73 14.38 9.20 -4.58
CA TRP A 73 15.47 8.87 -3.67
C TRP A 73 16.59 9.92 -3.62
N THR A 74 16.98 10.51 -4.75
CA THR A 74 18.00 11.57 -4.80
C THR A 74 17.52 12.95 -4.38
N MET A 75 16.20 13.16 -4.31
CA MET A 75 15.58 14.47 -4.10
C MET A 75 14.56 14.42 -2.95
N LEU A 76 14.73 13.50 -2.00
CA LEU A 76 13.93 13.42 -0.79
C LEU A 76 13.95 14.77 -0.03
N GLY A 77 12.78 15.31 0.25
CA GLY A 77 12.59 16.63 0.87
C GLY A 77 12.49 17.81 -0.10
N ARG A 78 12.80 17.60 -1.39
CA ARG A 78 12.54 18.57 -2.47
C ARG A 78 11.43 18.12 -3.40
N GLU A 79 11.35 16.82 -3.66
CA GLU A 79 10.31 16.19 -4.45
C GLU A 79 9.43 15.29 -3.57
N SER A 80 8.16 15.19 -3.92
CA SER A 80 7.17 14.40 -3.18
C SER A 80 7.29 12.92 -3.50
N ILE A 81 7.06 12.08 -2.48
CA ILE A 81 6.74 10.67 -2.69
C ILE A 81 5.34 10.60 -3.30
N ILE A 82 5.19 9.88 -4.40
CA ILE A 82 3.93 9.73 -5.12
C ILE A 82 3.44 8.29 -4.92
N ILE A 83 2.22 8.15 -4.40
CA ILE A 83 1.52 6.88 -4.26
C ILE A 83 0.28 6.94 -5.14
N THR A 84 0.18 6.03 -6.09
CA THR A 84 -0.94 5.92 -7.03
C THR A 84 -1.68 4.62 -6.80
N LEU A 85 -3.00 4.70 -6.68
CA LEU A 85 -3.91 3.57 -6.62
C LEU A 85 -4.80 3.61 -7.86
N GLU A 86 -4.84 2.52 -8.61
CA GLU A 86 -5.67 2.36 -9.80
C GLU A 86 -6.62 1.18 -9.60
N ASP A 87 -7.84 1.31 -10.14
CA ASP A 87 -8.89 0.29 -10.07
C ASP A 87 -9.18 -0.17 -8.63
N VAL A 88 -9.52 0.80 -7.77
CA VAL A 88 -9.87 0.55 -6.37
C VAL A 88 -11.33 0.10 -6.26
N PHE A 89 -11.53 -1.09 -5.70
CA PHE A 89 -12.84 -1.66 -5.40
C PHE A 89 -13.01 -1.85 -3.90
N LEU A 90 -14.10 -1.34 -3.36
CA LEU A 90 -14.49 -1.54 -1.95
C LEU A 90 -15.95 -2.00 -1.90
N CYS A 91 -16.20 -3.05 -1.12
CA CYS A 91 -17.54 -3.46 -0.74
C CYS A 91 -17.77 -3.01 0.71
N ALA A 92 -18.77 -2.16 0.93
CA ALA A 92 -19.13 -1.64 2.24
C ALA A 92 -20.57 -2.02 2.59
N SER A 93 -20.84 -2.21 3.88
CA SER A 93 -22.18 -2.40 4.40
C SER A 93 -22.43 -1.53 5.62
N GLN A 94 -23.70 -1.46 6.04
CA GLN A 94 -24.02 -0.98 7.38
C GLN A 94 -23.21 -1.77 8.42
N ARG A 95 -22.72 -1.05 9.43
CA ARG A 95 -22.00 -1.64 10.55
C ARG A 95 -23.00 -2.39 11.42
N ASP A 96 -22.73 -3.66 11.68
CA ASP A 96 -23.50 -4.44 12.63
C ASP A 96 -22.97 -4.18 14.05
N ASP A 97 -23.83 -4.22 15.06
CA ASP A 97 -23.46 -3.90 16.47
C ASP A 97 -22.41 -4.88 17.04
N GLN A 98 -22.19 -6.01 16.35
CA GLN A 98 -21.25 -7.08 16.69
C GLN A 98 -19.83 -6.86 16.11
N GLU A 99 -19.63 -5.89 15.20
CA GLU A 99 -18.32 -5.66 14.57
C GLU A 99 -17.45 -4.69 15.37
N LYS A 100 -16.17 -5.05 15.56
CA LYS A 100 -15.23 -4.23 16.34
C LYS A 100 -15.11 -2.81 15.75
N PRO A 101 -14.98 -1.78 16.61
CA PRO A 101 -14.86 -0.36 16.23
C PRO A 101 -13.59 -0.05 15.42
#